data_AF-A0A847NG99-F1
#
_entry.id   AF-A0A847NG99-F1
#
_cell.length_a   1.000
_cell.length_b   1.000
_cell.length_c   1.000
_cell.angle_alpha   90.00
_cell.angle_beta   90.00
_cell.angle_gamma   90.00
#
_symmetry.space_group_name_H-M   'P 1'
#
loop_
_entity.id
_entity.type
_entity.pdbx_description
1 polymer ?
#
loop_
_entity_poly.entity_id
_entity_poly.type
_entity_poly.pdbx_seq_one_letter_code
_entity_poly.pdbx_strand_id
1 'polypeptide(L)'
;MALDGEKRLIKKLKKGKEEAYKEVLDLYGNRLLKTCYLILKDKDEGEDIVQETFLKVFRQIGAFKGDSSIYTWIYQIAINLCRDRLRKNRDF
;
A
#
# COMPACT_ATOMS: atom_id res chain seq x y z
N MET A 1 -17.18 10.28 13.21
CA MET A 1 -15.79 10.81 13.38
C MET A 1 -14.84 9.97 12.53
N ALA A 2 -13.60 10.41 12.27
CA ALA A 2 -12.65 9.81 11.30
C ALA A 2 -12.50 8.26 11.34
N LEU A 3 -12.68 7.64 12.52
CA LEU A 3 -12.71 6.18 12.71
C LEU A 3 -13.83 5.46 11.95
N ASP A 4 -14.98 6.10 11.74
CA ASP A 4 -16.12 5.51 11.01
C ASP A 4 -15.84 5.42 9.51
N GLY A 5 -15.10 6.40 8.97
CA GLY A 5 -14.68 6.42 7.57
C GLY A 5 -13.70 5.31 7.25
N GLU A 6 -12.67 5.13 8.09
CA GLU A 6 -11.67 4.08 7.92
C GLU A 6 -12.29 2.69 8.06
N LYS A 7 -13.13 2.45 9.08
CA LYS A 7 -13.86 1.18 9.25
C LYS A 7 -14.74 0.85 8.05
N ARG A 8 -15.45 1.84 7.51
CA ARG A 8 -16.28 1.68 6.29
C ARG A 8 -15.42 1.32 5.09
N LEU A 9 -14.29 2.00 4.90
CA LEU A 9 -13.34 1.73 3.82
C LEU A 9 -12.83 0.29 3.91
N ILE A 10 -12.33 -0.13 5.07
CA ILE A 10 -11.87 -1.51 5.32
C ILE A 10 -12.96 -2.53 5.00
N LYS A 11 -14.19 -2.30 5.47
CA LYS A 11 -15.32 -3.20 5.19
C LYS A 11 -15.61 -3.33 3.71
N LYS A 12 -15.53 -2.24 2.94
CA LYS A 12 -15.72 -2.26 1.48
C LYS A 12 -14.55 -2.95 0.77
N LEU A 13 -13.30 -2.69 1.17
CA LEU A 13 -12.13 -3.36 0.63
C LEU A 13 -12.20 -4.88 0.84
N LYS A 14 -12.56 -5.34 2.04
CA LYS A 14 -12.74 -6.77 2.34
C LYS A 14 -13.86 -7.42 1.51
N LYS A 15 -14.80 -6.63 1.00
CA LYS A 15 -15.88 -7.07 0.11
C LYS A 15 -15.51 -6.99 -1.38
N GLY A 16 -14.29 -6.62 -1.72
CA GLY A 16 -13.84 -6.50 -3.11
C GLY A 16 -14.51 -5.37 -3.90
N LYS A 17 -14.95 -4.32 -3.21
CA LYS A 17 -15.63 -3.18 -3.84
C LYS A 17 -14.63 -2.30 -4.58
N GLU A 18 -14.79 -2.20 -5.90
CA GLU A 18 -13.90 -1.43 -6.79
C GLU A 18 -13.79 0.03 -6.37
N GLU A 19 -14.90 0.64 -5.93
CA GLU A 19 -14.90 2.02 -5.45
C GLU A 19 -14.00 2.22 -4.22
N ALA A 20 -13.85 1.20 -3.38
CA ALA A 20 -12.98 1.26 -2.21
C ALA A 20 -11.50 1.10 -2.59
N TYR A 21 -11.21 0.34 -3.64
CA TYR A 21 -9.85 0.24 -4.19
C TYR A 21 -9.41 1.59 -4.74
N LYS A 22 -10.27 2.24 -5.51
CA LYS A 22 -10.02 3.60 -6.01
C LYS A 22 -9.85 4.60 -4.86
N GLU A 23 -10.74 4.58 -3.86
CA GLU A 23 -10.65 5.47 -2.69
C GLU A 23 -9.31 5.28 -1.95
N VAL A 24 -8.85 4.05 -1.75
CA VAL A 24 -7.54 3.77 -1.13
C VAL A 24 -6.36 4.25 -1.98
N LEU A 25 -6.42 4.06 -3.30
CA LEU A 25 -5.41 4.54 -4.24
C LEU A 25 -5.31 6.06 -4.21
N ASP A 26 -6.45 6.75 -4.29
CA ASP A 26 -6.53 8.21 -4.30
C ASP A 26 -6.02 8.80 -2.96
N LEU A 27 -6.34 8.16 -1.83
CA LEU A 27 -5.91 8.60 -0.51
C LEU A 27 -4.40 8.42 -0.27
N TYR A 28 -3.82 7.30 -0.72
CA TYR A 28 -2.49 6.87 -0.25
C TYR A 28 -1.44 6.76 -1.36
N GLY A 29 -1.83 6.62 -2.62
CA GLY A 29 -0.93 6.34 -3.74
C GLY A 29 0.17 7.39 -3.90
N ASN A 30 -0.18 8.67 -3.98
CA ASN A 30 0.81 9.75 -4.11
C ASN A 30 1.78 9.82 -2.93
N ARG A 31 1.30 9.55 -1.70
CA ARG A 31 2.14 9.56 -0.50
C ARG A 31 3.08 8.36 -0.46
N LEU A 32 2.61 7.18 -0.87
CA LEU A 32 3.43 5.99 -1.00
C LEU A 32 4.48 6.15 -2.09
N LEU A 33 4.12 6.71 -3.25
CA LEU A 33 5.06 6.94 -4.36
C LEU A 33 6.23 7.83 -3.92
N LYS A 34 5.94 8.95 -3.23
CA LYS A 34 6.99 9.81 -2.67
C LYS A 34 7.91 9.03 -1.73
N THR A 35 7.36 8.14 -0.90
CA THR A 35 8.15 7.32 0.02
C THR A 35 9.02 6.31 -0.74
N CYS A 36 8.45 5.59 -1.71
CA CYS A 36 9.17 4.59 -2.49
C CYS A 36 10.30 5.24 -3.31
N TYR A 37 10.01 6.39 -3.94
CA TYR A 37 11.03 7.20 -4.63
C TYR A 37 12.17 7.62 -3.70
N LEU A 38 11.88 8.07 -2.48
CA LEU A 38 12.92 8.47 -1.53
C LEU A 38 13.85 7.31 -1.14
N ILE A 39 13.34 6.07 -1.17
CA ILE A 39 14.10 4.86 -0.81
C ILE A 39 14.88 4.32 -2.02
N LEU A 40 14.22 4.23 -3.18
CA LEU A 40 14.77 3.59 -4.38
C LEU A 40 15.60 4.54 -5.23
N LYS A 41 15.39 5.86 -5.09
CA LYS A 41 15.97 6.91 -5.92
C LYS A 41 15.66 6.79 -7.43
N ASP A 42 14.63 6.01 -7.75
CA ASP A 42 14.15 5.76 -9.08
C ASP A 42 12.61 5.90 -9.08
N LYS A 43 12.09 6.64 -10.06
CA LYS A 43 10.66 6.96 -10.15
C LYS A 43 9.87 5.76 -10.67
N ASP A 44 10.37 5.08 -11.69
CA ASP A 44 9.68 3.98 -12.36
C ASP A 44 9.62 2.77 -11.42
N GLU A 45 10.73 2.47 -10.74
CA GLU A 45 10.79 1.49 -9.66
C GLU A 45 9.85 1.85 -8.50
N GLY A 46 9.73 3.14 -8.18
CA GLY A 46 8.79 3.63 -7.18
C GLY A 46 7.33 3.38 -7.57
N GLU A 47 6.97 3.63 -8.83
CA GLU A 47 5.64 3.37 -9.37
C GLU A 47 5.31 1.88 -9.37
N ASP A 48 6.24 1.03 -9.80
CA ASP A 48 6.12 -0.42 -9.75
C ASP A 48 5.87 -0.95 -8.34
N ILE A 49 6.62 -0.45 -7.35
CA ILE A 49 6.45 -0.87 -5.95
C ILE A 49 5.10 -0.42 -5.39
N VAL A 50 4.61 0.77 -5.76
CA VAL A 50 3.27 1.23 -5.38
C VAL A 50 2.20 0.31 -5.96
N GLN A 51 2.31 -0.05 -7.24
CA GLN A 51 1.38 -0.99 -7.87
C GLN A 51 1.42 -2.36 -7.18
N GLU A 52 2.60 -2.93 -6.95
CA GLU A 52 2.75 -4.20 -6.25
C GLU A 52 2.21 -4.15 -4.82
N THR A 53 2.40 -3.02 -4.13
CA THR A 53 1.85 -2.78 -2.78
C THR A 53 0.34 -2.93 -2.80
N PHE A 54 -0.37 -2.21 -3.69
CA PHE A 54 -1.83 -2.27 -3.74
C PHE A 54 -2.35 -3.64 -4.19
N LEU A 55 -1.66 -4.32 -5.10
CA LEU A 55 -1.98 -5.72 -5.44
C LEU A 55 -1.88 -6.64 -4.20
N LYS A 56 -0.83 -6.50 -3.39
CA LYS A 56 -0.68 -7.26 -2.13
C LYS A 56 -1.75 -6.90 -1.11
N VAL A 57 -2.07 -5.62 -0.97
CA VAL A 57 -3.15 -5.13 -0.10
C VAL A 57 -4.47 -5.78 -0.49
N PHE A 58 -4.86 -5.76 -1.77
CA PHE A 58 -6.13 -6.35 -2.21
C PHE A 58 -6.19 -7.86 -2.00
N ARG A 59 -5.07 -8.56 -2.22
CA ARG A 59 -5.00 -10.01 -1.96
C ARG A 59 -5.06 -10.36 -0.47
N GLN A 60 -4.51 -9.50 0.39
CA GLN A 60 -4.32 -9.80 1.81
C GLN A 60 -5.28 -9.05 2.75
N ILE A 61 -6.14 -8.17 2.24
CA ILE A 61 -7.01 -7.31 3.06
C ILE A 61 -7.89 -8.11 4.02
N GLY A 62 -8.30 -9.33 3.64
CA GLY A 62 -9.05 -10.22 4.53
C GLY A 62 -8.34 -10.51 5.85
N ALA A 63 -7.00 -10.63 5.82
CA ALA A 63 -6.14 -10.89 6.97
C ALA A 63 -5.82 -9.64 7.80
N PHE A 64 -6.22 -8.44 7.36
CA PHE A 64 -6.02 -7.22 8.14
C PHE A 64 -6.85 -7.25 9.42
N LYS A 65 -6.17 -7.22 10.58
CA LYS A 65 -6.76 -7.36 11.92
C LYS A 65 -7.24 -6.05 12.54
N GLY A 66 -6.75 -4.90 12.07
CA GLY A 66 -7.10 -3.60 12.64
C GLY A 66 -6.25 -3.19 13.86
N ASP A 67 -5.14 -3.88 14.12
CA ASP A 67 -4.20 -3.55 15.21
C ASP A 67 -3.40 -2.26 14.95
N SER A 68 -3.54 -1.68 13.74
CA SER A 68 -2.97 -0.39 13.33
C SER A 68 -3.93 0.29 12.35
N SER A 69 -3.64 1.53 11.95
CA SER A 69 -4.37 2.16 10.85
C SER A 69 -4.18 1.38 9.54
N ILE A 70 -5.15 1.45 8.63
CA ILE A 70 -5.00 0.79 7.33
C ILE A 70 -3.79 1.34 6.58
N TYR A 71 -3.54 2.66 6.71
CA TYR A 71 -2.39 3.29 6.08
C TYR A 71 -1.06 2.76 6.62
N THR A 72 -0.93 2.57 7.94
CA THR A 72 0.28 1.99 8.55
C THR A 72 0.58 0.60 8.00
N TRP A 73 -0.46 -0.23 7.86
CA TRP A 73 -0.30 -1.57 7.30
C TRP A 73 0.12 -1.56 5.83
N ILE A 74 -0.51 -0.73 5.00
CA ILE A 74 -0.13 -0.54 3.59
C ILE A 74 1.31 -0.02 3.48
N TYR A 75 1.67 0.97 4.31
CA TYR A 75 3.01 1.54 4.36
C TYR A 75 4.06 0.48 4.65
N GLN A 76 3.82 -0.40 5.62
CA GLN A 76 4.76 -1.47 5.95
C GLN A 76 4.98 -2.45 4.79
N ILE A 77 3.93 -2.76 4.03
CA ILE A 77 4.05 -3.59 2.81
C ILE A 77 4.97 -2.90 1.79
N ALA A 78 4.74 -1.61 1.52
CA ALA A 78 5.56 -0.85 0.57
C ALA A 78 7.03 -0.77 0.99
N ILE A 79 7.30 -0.51 2.28
CA ILE A 79 8.68 -0.47 2.80
C ILE A 79 9.38 -1.82 2.65
N ASN A 80 8.69 -2.92 2.92
CA ASN A 80 9.25 -4.26 2.75
C ASN A 80 9.58 -4.54 1.28
N LEU A 81 8.67 -4.18 0.37
CA LEU A 81 8.89 -4.30 -1.06
C LEU A 81 10.08 -3.47 -1.55
N CYS A 82 10.21 -2.21 -1.11
CA CYS A 82 11.37 -1.38 -1.45
C CYS A 82 12.69 -2.03 -0.99
N ARG A 83 12.71 -2.58 0.23
CA ARG A 83 13.89 -3.26 0.78
C ARG A 83 14.24 -4.51 -0.02
N ASP A 84 13.25 -5.29 -0.42
CA ASP A 84 13.46 -6.49 -1.22
C ASP A 84 13.96 -6.13 -2.63
N ARG A 85 13.47 -5.03 -3.22
CA ARG A 85 13.98 -4.51 -4.49
C ARG A 85 15.44 -4.09 -4.40
N LEU A 86 15.81 -3.32 -3.37
CA LEU A 86 17.19 -2.91 -3.14
C LEU A 86 18.14 -4.09 -2.90
N ARG A 87 17.68 -5.16 -2.25
CA ARG A 87 18.48 -6.38 -2.08
C ARG A 87 18.76 -7.04 -3.43
N LYS A 88 17.72 -7.23 -4.25
CA LYS A 88 17.88 -7.81 -5.60
C LYS A 88 18.87 -7.02 -6.44
N ASN A 89 18.80 -5.68 -6.42
CA ASN A 89 19.71 -4.84 -7.23
C ASN A 89 21.17 -4.86 -6.77
N ARG A 90 21.49 -5.43 -5.60
CA ARG A 90 22.88 -5.59 -5.11
C ARG A 90 23.48 -6.94 -5.47
N ASP A 91 22.65 -7.91 -5.83
CA ASP A 91 23.05 -9.28 -6.14
C ASP A 91 23.23 -9.51 -7.67
N PHE A 92 23.14 -8.43 -8.47
CA PHE A 92 23.46 -8.35 -9.91
C PHE A 92 24.56 -7.31 -10.14
#